data_AF-A0A6L9EXT1-F1
#
_entry.id   AF-A0A6L9EXT1-F1
#
_cell.length_a   1.000
_cell.length_b   1.000
_cell.length_c   1.000
_cell.angle_alpha   90.00
_cell.angle_beta   90.00
_cell.angle_gamma   90.00
#
_symmetry.space_group_name_H-M   'P 1'
#
loop_
_entity.id
_entity.type
_entity.pdbx_description
1 polymer ?
#
loop_
_entity_poly.entity_id
_entity_poly.type
_entity_poly.pdbx_seq_one_letter_code
_entity_poly.pdbx_strand_id
1 'polypeptide(L)'
;MKQTIYRSINRILLIIFLVTLVSCKHIQLVTQAQDNFNKAANIENELALEIDYADISKFSNASINYEIAYNLSSKALKNHKNRLKKDGLLGTAYSIKALSAWKLGEFNKADALSKEALEELSNQPRDIALMKAIPGLIKAEQAFLKLGEDDNITIEKYNEIKGLITNPATGALNDITNASNGLDKGHPLLTYFQLARVSMLLTLDRADLRSGQNDATFVKNEVIKGLKGLKNLVGCNSSTFKKFFDELGSPGQVGCP
;
A
#
# COMPACT_ATOMS: atom_id res chain seq x y z
N MET A 1 45.13 29.41 35.04
CA MET A 1 44.97 29.32 33.57
C MET A 1 44.47 27.95 33.11
N LYS A 2 45.12 26.83 33.45
CA LYS A 2 44.66 25.48 33.04
C LYS A 2 43.22 25.14 33.51
N GLN A 3 42.87 25.48 34.75
CA GLN A 3 41.55 25.15 35.33
C GLN A 3 40.38 25.89 34.67
N THR A 4 40.61 27.12 34.20
CA THR A 4 39.61 27.89 33.43
C THR A 4 39.40 27.31 32.05
N ILE A 5 40.47 26.83 31.40
CA ILE A 5 40.39 26.17 30.08
C ILE A 5 39.58 24.87 30.16
N TYR A 6 39.81 24.01 31.17
CA TYR A 6 39.02 22.78 31.36
C TYR A 6 37.53 23.04 31.59
N ARG A 7 37.17 24.07 32.36
CA ARG A 7 35.77 24.45 32.57
C ARG A 7 35.11 24.94 31.28
N SER A 8 35.83 25.68 30.44
CA SER A 8 35.32 26.12 29.13
C SER A 8 35.14 24.95 28.16
N ILE A 9 36.08 24.01 28.11
CA ILE A 9 35.99 22.80 27.26
C ILE A 9 34.80 21.94 27.67
N ASN A 10 34.60 21.68 28.96
CA ASN A 10 33.45 20.88 29.44
C ASN A 10 32.10 21.55 29.12
N ARG A 11 32.02 22.88 29.21
CA ARG A 11 30.79 23.61 28.83
C ARG A 11 30.52 23.52 27.33
N ILE A 12 31.55 23.64 26.49
CA ILE A 12 31.42 23.50 25.04
C ILE A 12 30.99 22.08 24.68
N LEU A 13 31.59 21.05 25.28
CA LEU A 13 31.20 19.65 25.07
C LEU A 13 29.74 19.38 25.47
N LEU A 14 29.29 19.92 26.61
CA LEU A 14 27.89 19.80 27.05
C LEU A 14 26.92 20.46 26.07
N ILE A 15 27.27 21.64 25.55
CA ILE A 15 26.45 22.37 24.57
C ILE A 15 26.39 21.58 23.25
N ILE A 16 27.52 21.05 22.77
CA ILE A 16 27.58 20.21 21.57
C ILE A 16 26.70 18.98 21.75
N PHE A 17 26.80 18.30 22.90
CA PHE A 17 25.97 17.14 23.20
C PHE A 17 24.47 17.48 23.19
N LEU A 18 24.06 18.57 23.85
CA LEU A 18 22.67 19.04 23.85
C LEU A 18 22.14 19.39 22.45
N VAL A 19 22.98 19.99 21.59
CA VAL A 19 22.61 20.34 20.20
C VAL A 19 22.42 19.08 19.33
N THR A 20 23.20 18.01 19.58
CA THR A 20 23.03 16.75 18.83
C THR A 20 21.71 16.05 19.16
N LEU A 21 21.22 16.14 20.40
CA LEU A 21 19.96 15.51 20.81
C LEU A 21 18.72 16.15 20.16
N VAL A 22 18.75 17.47 19.90
CA VAL A 22 17.62 18.19 19.27
C VAL A 22 17.52 17.90 17.76
N SER A 23 18.57 17.34 17.15
CA SER A 23 18.66 17.23 15.69
C SER A 23 17.88 16.05 15.07
N CYS A 24 17.36 15.11 15.87
CA CYS A 24 16.70 13.89 15.38
C CYS A 24 15.16 13.93 15.37
N LYS A 25 14.54 15.10 15.56
CA LYS A 25 13.07 15.24 15.64
C LYS A 25 12.33 14.70 14.41
N HIS A 26 12.89 14.88 13.21
CA HIS A 26 12.27 14.41 11.97
C HIS A 26 12.27 12.88 11.83
N ILE A 27 13.34 12.22 12.28
CA ILE A 27 13.41 10.76 12.34
C ILE A 27 12.34 10.24 13.29
N GLN A 28 12.24 10.82 14.49
CA GLN A 28 11.22 10.44 15.47
C GLN A 28 9.79 10.56 14.91
N LEU A 29 9.48 11.65 14.19
CA LEU A 29 8.15 11.82 13.58
C LEU A 29 7.86 10.72 12.56
N VAL A 30 8.82 10.36 11.71
CA VAL A 30 8.63 9.29 10.71
C VAL A 30 8.53 7.93 11.37
N THR A 31 9.35 7.63 12.37
CA THR A 31 9.28 6.38 13.14
C THR A 31 7.92 6.23 13.82
N GLN A 32 7.44 7.27 14.52
CA GLN A 32 6.12 7.23 15.14
C GLN A 32 5.00 7.11 14.09
N ALA A 33 5.12 7.76 12.93
CA ALA A 33 4.15 7.62 11.86
C ALA A 33 4.11 6.16 11.35
N GLN A 34 5.27 5.54 11.16
CA GLN A 34 5.39 4.15 10.73
C GLN A 34 4.83 3.18 11.77
N ASP A 35 5.12 3.40 13.06
CA ASP A 35 4.60 2.56 14.14
C ASP A 35 3.06 2.59 14.19
N ASN A 36 2.45 3.77 14.05
CA ASN A 36 0.99 3.89 14.02
C ASN A 36 0.40 3.27 12.74
N PHE A 37 1.04 3.47 11.58
CA PHE A 37 0.60 2.83 10.34
C PHE A 37 0.62 1.29 10.46
N ASN A 38 1.71 0.73 10.98
CA ASN A 38 1.85 -0.72 11.18
C ASN A 38 0.83 -1.26 12.18
N LYS A 39 0.55 -0.53 13.27
CA LYS A 39 -0.51 -0.90 14.22
C LYS A 39 -1.88 -0.94 13.55
N ALA A 40 -2.22 0.07 12.76
CA ALA A 40 -3.48 0.10 12.02
C ALA A 40 -3.59 -1.08 11.04
N ALA A 41 -2.54 -1.33 10.26
CA ALA A 41 -2.49 -2.43 9.31
C ALA A 41 -2.60 -3.81 9.99
N ASN A 42 -2.00 -3.98 11.17
CA ASN A 42 -2.15 -5.21 11.94
C ASN A 42 -3.59 -5.42 12.42
N ILE A 43 -4.24 -4.37 12.93
CA ILE A 43 -5.65 -4.43 13.36
C ILE A 43 -6.56 -4.82 12.18
N GLU A 44 -6.34 -4.22 10.99
CA GLU A 44 -7.12 -4.59 9.80
C GLU A 44 -6.86 -6.03 9.34
N ASN A 45 -5.62 -6.50 9.40
CA ASN A 45 -5.29 -7.88 9.03
C ASN A 45 -5.93 -8.88 10.01
N GLU A 46 -5.95 -8.58 11.31
CA GLU A 46 -6.65 -9.38 12.31
C GLU A 46 -8.16 -9.43 12.02
N LEU A 47 -8.78 -8.28 11.74
CA LEU A 47 -10.18 -8.19 11.35
C LEU A 47 -10.51 -8.94 10.06
N ALA A 48 -9.60 -8.96 9.09
CA ALA A 48 -9.80 -9.70 7.85
C ALA A 48 -9.70 -11.24 8.02
N LEU A 49 -9.13 -11.71 9.13
CA LEU A 49 -8.99 -13.14 9.45
C LEU A 49 -10.07 -13.62 10.43
N GLU A 50 -10.58 -12.74 11.30
CA GLU A 50 -11.67 -13.03 12.22
C GLU A 50 -13.02 -12.89 11.49
N ILE A 51 -13.80 -13.98 11.42
CA ILE A 51 -15.10 -14.05 10.71
C ILE A 51 -16.19 -13.17 11.38
N ASP A 52 -15.91 -12.58 12.54
CA ASP A 52 -16.88 -11.81 13.31
C ASP A 52 -16.69 -10.29 13.13
N TYR A 53 -17.37 -9.75 12.11
CA TYR A 53 -17.37 -8.33 11.74
C TYR A 53 -18.03 -7.40 12.79
N ALA A 54 -18.49 -7.92 13.93
CA ALA A 54 -19.26 -7.15 14.91
C ALA A 54 -18.43 -6.18 15.77
N ASP A 55 -17.10 -6.23 15.74
CA ASP A 55 -16.26 -5.37 16.60
C ASP A 55 -15.95 -4.00 15.95
N ILE A 56 -16.96 -3.13 15.93
CA ILE A 56 -16.88 -1.72 15.48
C ILE A 56 -15.73 -0.97 16.21
N SER A 57 -15.37 -1.38 17.43
CA SER A 57 -14.32 -0.73 18.20
C SER A 57 -12.93 -0.97 17.59
N LYS A 58 -12.65 -2.17 17.06
CA LYS A 58 -11.40 -2.48 16.36
C LYS A 58 -11.27 -1.67 15.06
N PHE A 59 -12.34 -1.53 14.28
CA PHE A 59 -12.34 -0.67 13.09
C PHE A 59 -12.04 0.79 13.42
N SER A 60 -12.68 1.34 14.45
CA SER A 60 -12.41 2.71 14.91
C SER A 60 -10.95 2.90 15.32
N ASN A 61 -10.37 1.91 16.02
CA ASN A 61 -8.97 1.93 16.43
C ASN A 61 -8.00 1.93 15.24
N ALA A 62 -8.27 1.18 14.17
CA ALA A 62 -7.45 1.20 12.96
C ALA A 62 -7.45 2.60 12.31
N SER A 63 -8.63 3.19 12.10
CA SER A 63 -8.79 4.52 11.52
C SER A 63 -8.05 5.60 12.32
N ILE A 64 -8.15 5.58 13.65
CA ILE A 64 -7.43 6.52 14.53
C ILE A 64 -5.90 6.41 14.32
N ASN A 65 -5.37 5.19 14.25
CA ASN A 65 -3.94 4.99 14.05
C ASN A 65 -3.49 5.45 12.63
N TYR A 66 -4.30 5.24 11.60
CA TYR A 66 -4.03 5.80 10.27
C TYR A 66 -4.03 7.33 10.26
N GLU A 67 -4.95 7.96 10.98
CA GLU A 67 -5.01 9.43 11.12
C GLU A 67 -3.78 9.98 11.85
N ILE A 68 -3.34 9.33 12.93
CA ILE A 68 -2.11 9.70 13.64
C ILE A 68 -0.90 9.60 12.71
N ALA A 69 -0.79 8.49 11.96
CA ALA A 69 0.29 8.30 10.98
C ALA A 69 0.28 9.37 9.88
N TYR A 70 -0.90 9.73 9.37
CA TYR A 70 -1.09 10.80 8.40
C TYR A 70 -0.62 12.15 8.96
N ASN A 71 -1.01 12.50 10.18
CA ASN A 71 -0.69 13.78 10.80
C ASN A 71 0.80 13.92 11.13
N LEU A 72 1.43 12.84 11.62
CA LEU A 72 2.86 12.81 11.94
C LEU A 72 3.73 12.91 10.68
N SER A 73 3.41 12.15 9.63
CA SER A 73 4.11 12.22 8.34
C SER A 73 3.92 13.60 7.68
N SER A 74 2.71 14.17 7.74
CA SER A 74 2.44 15.54 7.28
C SER A 74 3.28 16.58 8.01
N LYS A 75 3.41 16.46 9.34
CA LYS A 75 4.25 17.35 10.16
C LYS A 75 5.74 17.18 9.84
N ALA A 76 6.19 15.96 9.58
CA ALA A 76 7.57 15.68 9.18
C ALA A 76 7.89 16.33 7.83
N LEU A 77 7.03 16.13 6.82
CA LEU A 77 7.18 16.70 5.49
C LEU A 77 7.14 18.24 5.54
N LYS A 78 6.17 18.83 6.24
CA LYS A 78 6.02 20.29 6.33
C LYS A 78 7.24 20.98 6.95
N ASN A 79 7.75 20.44 8.06
CA ASN A 79 8.76 21.13 8.87
C ASN A 79 10.20 20.68 8.59
N HIS A 80 10.38 19.51 7.98
CA HIS A 80 11.68 18.84 7.91
C HIS A 80 11.99 18.19 6.55
N LYS A 81 11.30 18.57 5.46
CA LYS A 81 11.49 18.00 4.10
C LYS A 81 12.96 17.83 3.69
N ASN A 82 13.77 18.89 3.83
CA ASN A 82 15.19 18.85 3.44
C ASN A 82 16.02 17.87 4.27
N ARG A 83 15.72 17.73 5.56
CA ARG A 83 16.40 16.76 6.44
C ARG A 83 15.99 15.33 6.09
N LEU A 84 14.69 15.11 5.84
CA LEU A 84 14.19 13.82 5.37
C LEU A 84 14.83 13.40 4.04
N LYS A 85 15.01 14.35 3.11
CA LYS A 85 15.70 14.10 1.84
C LYS A 85 17.16 13.70 2.06
N LYS A 86 17.88 14.46 2.91
CA LYS A 86 19.28 14.18 3.24
C LYS A 86 19.46 12.79 3.87
N ASP A 87 18.52 12.38 4.71
CA ASP A 87 18.62 11.13 5.46
C ASP A 87 17.93 9.95 4.75
N GLY A 88 17.46 10.13 3.51
CA GLY A 88 16.83 9.06 2.74
C GLY A 88 15.44 8.65 3.23
N LEU A 89 14.77 9.46 4.06
CA LEU A 89 13.46 9.18 4.65
C LEU A 89 12.30 9.88 3.95
N LEU A 90 12.58 10.66 2.90
CA LEU A 90 11.55 11.43 2.17
C LEU A 90 10.47 10.52 1.56
N GLY A 91 10.87 9.47 0.85
CA GLY A 91 9.97 8.50 0.24
C GLY A 91 9.12 7.76 1.28
N THR A 92 9.73 7.33 2.39
CA THR A 92 8.99 6.72 3.51
C THR A 92 7.92 7.67 4.06
N ALA A 93 8.26 8.94 4.29
CA ALA A 93 7.30 9.92 4.82
C ALA A 93 6.13 10.18 3.87
N TYR A 94 6.40 10.34 2.57
CA TYR A 94 5.36 10.44 1.55
C TYR A 94 4.50 9.16 1.47
N SER A 95 5.14 8.00 1.53
CA SER A 95 4.48 6.70 1.46
C SER A 95 3.48 6.51 2.59
N ILE A 96 3.89 6.77 3.84
CA ILE A 96 3.00 6.68 5.00
C ILE A 96 1.85 7.68 4.84
N LYS A 97 2.13 8.92 4.46
CA LYS A 97 1.09 9.95 4.30
C LYS A 97 0.05 9.56 3.24
N ALA A 98 0.49 9.11 2.07
CA ALA A 98 -0.39 8.78 0.96
C ALA A 98 -1.16 7.47 1.22
N LEU A 99 -0.52 6.44 1.78
CA LEU A 99 -1.20 5.19 2.15
C LEU A 99 -2.20 5.41 3.29
N SER A 100 -1.88 6.20 4.31
CA SER A 100 -2.86 6.55 5.36
C SER A 100 -4.07 7.26 4.78
N ALA A 101 -3.90 8.22 3.86
CA ALA A 101 -5.02 8.88 3.20
C ALA A 101 -5.88 7.88 2.40
N TRP A 102 -5.25 6.95 1.68
CA TRP A 102 -5.98 5.89 0.97
C TRP A 102 -6.78 5.00 1.93
N LYS A 103 -6.15 4.56 3.02
CA LYS A 103 -6.77 3.71 4.04
C LYS A 103 -7.89 4.40 4.83
N LEU A 104 -7.89 5.73 4.88
CA LEU A 104 -8.98 6.55 5.44
C LEU A 104 -10.10 6.82 4.42
N GLY A 105 -10.04 6.26 3.21
CA GLY A 105 -11.03 6.51 2.15
C GLY A 105 -10.88 7.87 1.45
N GLU A 106 -9.83 8.65 1.76
CA GLU A 106 -9.57 9.95 1.15
C GLU A 106 -8.88 9.78 -0.23
N PHE A 107 -9.51 9.08 -1.17
CA PHE A 107 -8.90 8.64 -2.43
C PHE A 107 -8.30 9.76 -3.28
N ASN A 108 -9.02 10.87 -3.46
CA ASN A 108 -8.53 12.02 -4.24
C ASN A 108 -7.25 12.61 -3.62
N LYS A 109 -7.18 12.63 -2.29
CA LYS A 109 -6.05 13.14 -1.54
C LYS A 109 -4.86 12.19 -1.64
N ALA A 110 -5.09 10.88 -1.52
CA ALA A 110 -4.06 9.87 -1.71
C ALA A 110 -3.44 9.91 -3.11
N ASP A 111 -4.27 10.05 -4.15
CA ASP A 111 -3.81 10.22 -5.54
C ASP A 111 -2.97 11.49 -5.70
N ALA A 112 -3.46 12.64 -5.23
CA ALA A 112 -2.72 13.91 -5.28
C ALA A 112 -1.37 13.82 -4.55
N LEU A 113 -1.34 13.20 -3.36
CA LEU A 113 -0.12 12.99 -2.59
C LEU A 113 0.87 12.07 -3.30
N SER A 114 0.39 11.04 -3.99
CA SER A 114 1.25 10.14 -4.76
C SER A 114 1.94 10.88 -5.93
N LYS A 115 1.23 11.81 -6.58
CA LYS A 115 1.79 12.65 -7.65
C LYS A 115 2.80 13.65 -7.11
N GLU A 116 2.46 14.34 -6.01
CA GLU A 116 3.40 15.24 -5.31
C GLU A 116 4.70 14.50 -4.93
N ALA A 117 4.58 13.28 -4.41
CA ALA A 117 5.72 12.47 -4.06
C ALA A 117 6.59 12.13 -5.29
N LEU A 118 5.97 11.76 -6.42
CA LEU A 118 6.71 11.42 -7.64
C LEU A 118 7.50 12.59 -8.23
N GLU A 119 7.07 13.84 -8.01
CA GLU A 119 7.82 15.03 -8.41
C GLU A 119 9.08 15.26 -7.54
N GLU A 120 9.08 14.75 -6.31
CA GLU A 120 10.13 14.98 -5.32
C GLU A 120 11.15 13.84 -5.22
N LEU A 121 10.76 12.65 -5.64
CA LEU A 121 11.55 11.42 -5.55
C LEU A 121 12.33 11.16 -6.84
N SER A 122 13.67 11.14 -6.74
CA SER A 122 14.53 10.91 -7.91
C SER A 122 15.37 9.63 -7.88
N ASN A 123 15.55 8.97 -6.73
CA ASN A 123 16.44 7.80 -6.59
C ASN A 123 15.99 6.81 -5.51
N GLN A 124 14.68 6.60 -5.36
CA GLN A 124 14.11 5.71 -4.34
C GLN A 124 13.15 4.73 -5.03
N PRO A 125 13.68 3.70 -5.74
CA PRO A 125 12.87 2.87 -6.65
C PRO A 125 11.70 2.18 -5.94
N ARG A 126 11.91 1.75 -4.69
CA ARG A 126 10.86 1.18 -3.84
C ARG A 126 9.72 2.17 -3.59
N ASP A 127 10.02 3.40 -3.18
CA ASP A 127 9.00 4.40 -2.85
C ASP A 127 8.33 4.94 -4.12
N ILE A 128 9.09 5.12 -5.21
CA ILE A 128 8.55 5.49 -6.53
C ILE A 128 7.56 4.44 -7.03
N ALA A 129 7.92 3.16 -6.95
CA ALA A 129 7.02 2.06 -7.32
C ALA A 129 5.74 2.09 -6.47
N LEU A 130 5.87 2.28 -5.17
CA LEU A 130 4.71 2.37 -4.27
C LEU A 130 3.80 3.55 -4.62
N MET A 131 4.35 4.74 -4.90
CA MET A 131 3.55 5.92 -5.30
C MET A 131 2.86 5.70 -6.64
N LYS A 132 3.52 5.05 -7.61
CA LYS A 132 2.91 4.66 -8.89
C LYS A 132 1.78 3.63 -8.72
N ALA A 133 1.82 2.81 -7.66
CA ALA A 133 0.80 1.81 -7.40
C ALA A 133 -0.48 2.38 -6.78
N ILE A 134 -0.40 3.50 -6.05
CA ILE A 134 -1.55 4.09 -5.33
C ILE A 134 -2.78 4.31 -6.22
N PRO A 135 -2.68 4.89 -7.44
CA PRO A 135 -3.84 5.03 -8.33
C PRO A 135 -4.51 3.70 -8.68
N GLY A 136 -3.74 2.61 -8.77
CA GLY A 136 -4.28 1.27 -9.02
C GLY A 136 -4.94 0.66 -7.80
N LEU A 137 -4.33 0.84 -6.62
CA LEU A 137 -4.90 0.40 -5.33
C LEU A 137 -6.23 1.11 -5.02
N ILE A 138 -6.33 2.40 -5.31
CA ILE A 138 -7.58 3.17 -5.19
C ILE A 138 -8.67 2.58 -6.09
N LYS A 139 -8.37 2.31 -7.37
CA LYS A 139 -9.35 1.75 -8.32
C LYS A 139 -9.78 0.33 -7.94
N ALA A 140 -8.86 -0.48 -7.40
CA ALA A 140 -9.19 -1.77 -6.80
C ALA A 140 -10.23 -1.63 -5.68
N GLU A 141 -9.97 -0.73 -4.73
CA GLU A 141 -10.86 -0.49 -3.61
C GLU A 141 -12.22 0.02 -4.09
N GLN A 142 -12.24 0.99 -5.01
CA GLN A 142 -13.47 1.49 -5.61
C GLN A 142 -14.27 0.39 -6.32
N ALA A 143 -13.61 -0.52 -7.05
CA ALA A 143 -14.27 -1.65 -7.69
C ALA A 143 -14.87 -2.63 -6.66
N PHE A 144 -14.15 -2.90 -5.56
CA PHE A 144 -14.63 -3.73 -4.47
C PHE A 144 -15.82 -3.10 -3.74
N LEU A 145 -15.73 -1.83 -3.36
CA LEU A 145 -16.84 -1.08 -2.76
C LEU A 145 -18.06 -1.03 -3.70
N LYS A 146 -17.82 -0.88 -5.00
CA LYS A 146 -18.88 -0.87 -5.99
C LYS A 146 -19.52 -2.24 -6.17
N LEU A 147 -18.79 -3.35 -6.00
CA LEU A 147 -19.38 -4.69 -6.00
C LEU A 147 -20.45 -4.80 -4.90
N GLY A 148 -20.11 -4.37 -3.68
CA GLY A 148 -21.00 -4.38 -2.53
C GLY A 148 -21.45 -5.79 -2.11
N GLU A 149 -22.51 -5.85 -1.31
CA GLU A 149 -23.07 -7.10 -0.76
C GLU A 149 -24.17 -7.72 -1.65
N ASP A 150 -24.69 -6.98 -2.63
CA ASP A 150 -25.77 -7.44 -3.49
C ASP A 150 -25.41 -8.76 -4.21
N ASP A 151 -26.29 -9.76 -4.12
CA ASP A 151 -26.12 -11.05 -4.80
C ASP A 151 -26.24 -10.92 -6.33
N ASN A 152 -26.91 -9.88 -6.82
CA ASN A 152 -27.07 -9.60 -8.24
C ASN A 152 -26.70 -8.15 -8.53
N ILE A 153 -25.94 -7.92 -9.59
CA ILE A 153 -25.57 -6.57 -10.05
C ILE A 153 -26.02 -6.34 -11.49
N THR A 154 -26.29 -5.08 -11.85
CA THR A 154 -26.63 -4.74 -13.23
C THR A 154 -25.42 -4.90 -14.15
N ILE A 155 -25.68 -5.09 -15.44
CA ILE A 155 -24.65 -5.12 -16.49
C ILE A 155 -23.85 -3.81 -16.53
N GLU A 156 -24.51 -2.68 -16.30
CA GLU A 156 -23.85 -1.37 -16.19
C GLU A 156 -22.86 -1.34 -15.02
N LYS A 157 -23.29 -1.79 -13.83
CA LYS A 157 -22.44 -1.88 -12.64
C LYS A 157 -21.25 -2.81 -12.87
N TYR A 158 -21.45 -3.94 -13.54
CA TYR A 158 -20.37 -4.84 -13.98
C TYR A 158 -19.37 -4.14 -14.91
N ASN A 159 -19.84 -3.45 -15.95
CA ASN A 159 -18.96 -2.76 -16.91
C ASN A 159 -18.13 -1.65 -16.25
N GLU A 160 -18.69 -0.95 -15.26
CA GLU A 160 -17.95 0.04 -14.47
C GLU A 160 -16.85 -0.62 -13.63
N ILE A 161 -17.13 -1.72 -12.93
CA ILE A 161 -16.13 -2.50 -12.17
C ILE A 161 -15.04 -3.02 -13.11
N LYS A 162 -15.43 -3.62 -14.24
CA LYS A 162 -14.49 -4.10 -15.26
C LYS A 162 -13.62 -2.96 -15.79
N GLY A 163 -14.21 -1.79 -16.04
CA GLY A 163 -13.48 -0.59 -16.48
C GLY A 163 -12.43 -0.14 -15.45
N LEU A 164 -12.79 -0.09 -14.16
CA LEU A 164 -11.87 0.28 -13.08
C LEU A 164 -10.66 -0.67 -13.00
N ILE A 165 -10.86 -1.97 -13.26
CA ILE A 165 -9.82 -2.98 -13.10
C ILE A 165 -8.98 -3.14 -14.37
N THR A 166 -9.63 -3.21 -15.54
CA THR A 166 -9.04 -3.78 -16.76
C THR A 166 -8.82 -2.77 -17.89
N ASN A 167 -9.23 -1.51 -17.74
CA ASN A 167 -8.98 -0.51 -18.75
C ASN A 167 -7.46 -0.45 -19.08
N PRO A 168 -7.06 -0.61 -20.36
CA PRO A 168 -5.65 -0.74 -20.71
C PRO A 168 -4.83 0.54 -20.47
N ALA A 169 -5.47 1.70 -20.46
CA ALA A 169 -4.81 2.98 -20.24
C ALA A 169 -4.84 3.41 -18.77
N THR A 170 -5.97 3.19 -18.09
CA THR A 170 -6.23 3.78 -16.76
C THR A 170 -6.68 2.76 -15.71
N GLY A 171 -6.77 1.48 -16.03
CA GLY A 171 -7.24 0.45 -15.12
C GLY A 171 -6.23 0.10 -14.04
N ALA A 172 -6.73 -0.43 -12.92
CA ALA A 172 -5.93 -0.83 -11.77
C ALA A 172 -4.79 -1.79 -12.14
N LEU A 173 -5.05 -2.76 -13.03
CA LEU A 173 -4.04 -3.72 -13.47
C LEU A 173 -2.90 -3.04 -14.25
N ASN A 174 -3.21 -2.02 -15.05
CA ASN A 174 -2.21 -1.25 -15.77
C ASN A 174 -1.33 -0.46 -14.80
N ASP A 175 -1.93 0.25 -13.85
CA ASP A 175 -1.21 1.03 -12.84
C ASP A 175 -0.24 0.17 -12.02
N ILE A 176 -0.67 -1.01 -11.55
CA ILE A 176 0.19 -1.93 -10.80
C ILE A 176 1.30 -2.52 -11.69
N THR A 177 1.02 -2.79 -12.96
CA THR A 177 2.04 -3.25 -13.91
C THR A 177 3.11 -2.17 -14.09
N ASN A 178 2.69 -0.93 -14.31
CA ASN A 178 3.59 0.21 -14.50
C ASN A 178 4.41 0.53 -13.24
N ALA A 179 3.81 0.37 -12.06
CA ALA A 179 4.50 0.47 -10.78
C ALA A 179 5.63 -0.56 -10.63
N SER A 180 5.49 -1.74 -11.24
CA SER A 180 6.45 -2.84 -11.15
C SER A 180 7.69 -2.65 -12.04
N ASN A 181 7.59 -1.87 -13.12
CA ASN A 181 8.62 -1.76 -14.17
C ASN A 181 9.97 -1.17 -13.71
N GLY A 182 10.06 -0.62 -12.49
CA GLY A 182 11.28 -0.05 -11.92
C GLY A 182 11.90 -0.86 -10.78
N LEU A 183 11.40 -2.08 -10.54
CA LEU A 183 11.86 -2.93 -9.44
C LEU A 183 12.71 -4.10 -9.95
N ASP A 184 13.74 -4.44 -9.17
CA ASP A 184 14.57 -5.61 -9.45
C ASP A 184 13.78 -6.92 -9.31
N LYS A 185 14.21 -7.94 -10.07
CA LYS A 185 13.66 -9.29 -9.91
C LYS A 185 13.88 -9.78 -8.48
N GLY A 186 12.79 -10.15 -7.81
CA GLY A 186 12.82 -10.58 -6.40
C GLY A 186 12.60 -9.45 -5.38
N HIS A 187 12.39 -8.21 -5.83
CA HIS A 187 12.06 -7.12 -4.90
C HIS A 187 10.75 -7.43 -4.14
N PRO A 188 10.68 -7.28 -2.80
CA PRO A 188 9.53 -7.70 -2.00
C PRO A 188 8.18 -7.10 -2.45
N LEU A 189 8.18 -5.85 -2.91
CA LEU A 189 6.96 -5.19 -3.44
C LEU A 189 6.30 -5.93 -4.60
N LEU A 190 7.06 -6.70 -5.41
CA LEU A 190 6.48 -7.47 -6.50
C LEU A 190 5.47 -8.50 -5.99
N THR A 191 5.73 -9.11 -4.83
CA THR A 191 4.77 -10.02 -4.19
C THR A 191 3.50 -9.29 -3.78
N TYR A 192 3.61 -8.13 -3.15
CA TYR A 192 2.43 -7.33 -2.75
C TYR A 192 1.61 -6.85 -3.95
N PHE A 193 2.28 -6.38 -5.01
CA PHE A 193 1.62 -6.00 -6.26
C PHE A 193 0.91 -7.18 -6.90
N GLN A 194 1.52 -8.36 -6.87
CA GLN A 194 0.91 -9.55 -7.42
C GLN A 194 -0.29 -10.03 -6.59
N LEU A 195 -0.23 -9.92 -5.26
CA LEU A 195 -1.38 -10.18 -4.39
C LEU A 195 -2.53 -9.21 -4.69
N ALA A 196 -2.24 -7.91 -4.80
CA ALA A 196 -3.25 -6.92 -5.17
C ALA A 196 -3.91 -7.22 -6.52
N ARG A 197 -3.12 -7.65 -7.52
CA ARG A 197 -3.65 -8.07 -8.83
C ARG A 197 -4.60 -9.26 -8.72
N VAL A 198 -4.25 -10.29 -7.92
CA VAL A 198 -5.13 -11.45 -7.74
C VAL A 198 -6.43 -11.04 -7.04
N SER A 199 -6.35 -10.19 -6.00
CA SER A 199 -7.54 -9.66 -5.34
C SER A 199 -8.44 -8.84 -6.28
N MET A 200 -7.87 -8.02 -7.17
CA MET A 200 -8.63 -7.32 -8.22
C MET A 200 -9.39 -8.30 -9.12
N LEU A 201 -8.73 -9.37 -9.54
CA LEU A 201 -9.30 -10.37 -10.43
C LEU A 201 -10.42 -11.18 -9.75
N LEU A 202 -10.28 -11.46 -8.45
CA LEU A 202 -11.34 -12.03 -7.62
C LEU A 202 -12.58 -11.13 -7.57
N THR A 203 -12.40 -9.82 -7.40
CA THR A 203 -13.51 -8.85 -7.43
C THR A 203 -14.21 -8.87 -8.80
N LEU A 204 -13.44 -8.92 -9.89
CA LEU A 204 -14.01 -8.97 -11.24
C LEU A 204 -14.75 -10.28 -11.52
N ASP A 205 -14.21 -11.42 -11.09
CA ASP A 205 -14.85 -12.73 -11.23
C ASP A 205 -16.19 -12.79 -10.50
N ARG A 206 -16.24 -12.29 -9.25
CA ARG A 206 -17.50 -12.15 -8.51
C ARG A 206 -18.49 -11.23 -9.22
N ALA A 207 -18.02 -10.12 -9.79
CA ALA A 207 -18.87 -9.20 -10.54
C ALA A 207 -19.45 -9.86 -11.81
N ASP A 208 -18.65 -10.65 -12.54
CA ASP A 208 -19.12 -11.39 -13.73
C ASP A 208 -20.22 -12.38 -13.34
N LEU A 209 -19.98 -13.21 -12.32
CA LEU A 209 -20.94 -14.18 -11.80
C LEU A 209 -22.27 -13.53 -11.38
N ARG A 210 -22.21 -12.45 -10.59
CA ARG A 210 -23.40 -11.73 -10.08
C ARG A 210 -24.15 -10.93 -11.15
N SER A 211 -23.52 -10.65 -12.29
CA SER A 211 -24.15 -9.94 -13.40
C SER A 211 -24.79 -10.87 -14.45
N GLY A 212 -24.43 -12.15 -14.43
CA GLY A 212 -24.87 -13.14 -15.43
C GLY A 212 -24.27 -12.91 -16.83
N GLN A 213 -23.25 -12.07 -16.97
CA GLN A 213 -22.59 -11.77 -18.25
C GLN A 213 -21.87 -12.99 -18.86
N ASN A 214 -21.38 -13.90 -18.01
CA ASN A 214 -20.63 -15.08 -18.42
C ASN A 214 -19.40 -14.75 -19.28
N ASP A 215 -18.68 -13.66 -18.99
CA ASP A 215 -17.38 -13.33 -19.61
C ASP A 215 -16.23 -14.18 -19.02
N ALA A 216 -16.55 -15.43 -18.69
CA ALA A 216 -15.72 -16.37 -17.97
C ALA A 216 -14.38 -16.60 -18.68
N THR A 217 -14.32 -16.46 -20.01
CA THR A 217 -13.08 -16.70 -20.76
C THR A 217 -12.03 -15.63 -20.50
N PHE A 218 -12.41 -14.35 -20.57
CA PHE A 218 -11.47 -13.25 -20.34
C PHE A 218 -11.01 -13.24 -18.88
N VAL A 219 -11.98 -13.30 -17.94
CA VAL A 219 -11.69 -13.29 -16.50
C VAL A 219 -10.78 -14.45 -16.12
N LYS A 220 -11.09 -15.67 -16.57
CA LYS A 220 -10.28 -16.86 -16.31
C LYS A 220 -8.85 -16.74 -16.83
N ASN A 221 -8.65 -16.17 -18.02
CA ASN A 221 -7.32 -15.99 -18.59
C ASN A 221 -6.46 -15.02 -17.75
N GLU A 222 -7.04 -13.90 -17.33
CA GLU A 222 -6.31 -12.94 -16.48
C GLU A 222 -6.09 -13.49 -15.06
N VAL A 223 -7.05 -14.22 -14.49
CA VAL A 223 -6.89 -14.99 -13.25
C VAL A 223 -5.72 -15.96 -13.33
N ILE A 224 -5.65 -16.78 -14.39
CA ILE A 224 -4.55 -17.74 -14.60
C ILE A 224 -3.20 -17.01 -14.70
N LYS A 225 -3.15 -15.89 -15.44
CA LYS A 225 -1.94 -15.07 -15.57
C LYS A 225 -1.50 -14.49 -14.23
N GLY A 226 -2.46 -14.00 -13.43
CA GLY A 226 -2.23 -13.52 -12.07
C GLY A 226 -1.67 -14.61 -11.15
N LEU A 227 -2.29 -15.79 -11.13
CA LEU A 227 -1.84 -16.91 -10.32
C LEU A 227 -0.47 -17.43 -10.76
N LYS A 228 -0.17 -17.50 -12.06
CA LYS A 228 1.17 -17.83 -12.56
C LYS A 228 2.22 -16.82 -12.08
N GLY A 229 1.90 -15.53 -12.13
CA GLY A 229 2.77 -14.48 -11.58
C GLY A 229 3.05 -14.69 -10.09
N LEU A 230 1.99 -14.96 -9.30
CA LEU A 230 2.12 -15.21 -7.87
C LEU A 230 2.96 -16.46 -7.58
N LYS A 231 2.67 -17.56 -8.28
CA LYS A 231 3.42 -18.81 -8.21
C LYS A 231 4.91 -18.60 -8.43
N ASN A 232 5.27 -17.79 -9.44
CA ASN A 232 6.67 -17.54 -9.76
C ASN A 232 7.40 -16.74 -8.65
N LEU A 233 6.67 -15.99 -7.82
CA LEU A 233 7.23 -15.19 -6.74
C LEU A 233 7.30 -15.94 -5.41
N VAL A 234 6.28 -16.73 -5.06
CA VAL A 234 6.18 -17.37 -3.73
C VAL A 234 6.26 -18.91 -3.76
N GLY A 235 6.16 -19.53 -4.95
CA GLY A 235 6.15 -20.98 -5.14
C GLY A 235 4.80 -21.66 -4.85
N CYS A 236 4.58 -22.86 -5.41
CA CYS A 236 3.34 -23.64 -5.25
C CYS A 236 3.06 -24.06 -3.79
N ASN A 237 4.11 -24.22 -2.98
CA ASN A 237 3.98 -24.71 -1.60
C ASN A 237 3.65 -23.59 -0.59
N SER A 238 3.69 -22.33 -1.01
CA SER A 238 3.35 -21.21 -0.13
C SER A 238 1.89 -21.26 0.29
N SER A 239 1.62 -21.09 1.59
CA SER A 239 0.25 -20.96 2.13
C SER A 239 -0.53 -19.85 1.43
N THR A 240 0.12 -18.73 1.16
CA THR A 240 -0.45 -17.61 0.39
C THR A 240 -0.93 -18.04 -0.99
N PHE A 241 -0.09 -18.74 -1.77
CA PHE A 241 -0.48 -19.20 -3.11
C PHE A 241 -1.66 -20.18 -3.04
N LYS A 242 -1.60 -21.16 -2.13
CA LYS A 242 -2.67 -22.16 -1.95
C LYS A 242 -4.01 -21.49 -1.64
N LYS A 243 -4.05 -20.55 -0.68
CA LYS A 243 -5.27 -19.80 -0.33
C LYS A 243 -5.94 -19.19 -1.57
N PHE A 244 -5.18 -18.43 -2.37
CA PHE A 244 -5.73 -17.80 -3.57
C PHE A 244 -6.08 -18.81 -4.67
N PHE A 245 -5.29 -19.86 -4.83
CA PHE A 245 -5.55 -20.92 -5.80
C PHE A 245 -6.86 -21.67 -5.49
N ASP A 246 -7.11 -21.95 -4.22
CA ASP A 246 -8.32 -22.62 -3.73
C ASP A 246 -9.54 -21.72 -3.86
N GLU A 247 -9.44 -20.43 -3.46
CA GLU A 247 -10.52 -19.44 -3.61
C GLU A 247 -10.96 -19.22 -5.06
N LEU A 248 -10.06 -19.42 -6.02
CA LEU A 248 -10.31 -19.28 -7.46
C LEU A 248 -10.75 -20.60 -8.12
N GLY A 249 -11.04 -21.64 -7.34
CA GLY A 249 -11.57 -22.90 -7.85
C GLY A 249 -10.56 -23.72 -8.65
N SER A 250 -9.26 -23.65 -8.30
CA SER A 250 -8.19 -24.40 -8.95
C SER A 250 -8.20 -24.27 -10.48
N PRO A 251 -8.01 -23.06 -11.02
CA PRO A 251 -8.08 -22.87 -12.46
C PRO A 251 -6.96 -23.71 -13.11
N GLY A 252 -7.37 -24.73 -13.88
CA GLY A 252 -6.43 -25.60 -14.58
C GLY A 252 -5.39 -24.78 -15.37
N GLN A 253 -4.21 -25.35 -15.61
CA GLN A 253 -3.07 -24.73 -16.32
C GLN A 253 -2.13 -23.80 -15.51
N VAL A 254 -2.31 -23.63 -14.20
CA VAL A 254 -1.32 -22.91 -13.37
C VAL A 254 -0.05 -23.76 -13.12
N GLY A 255 -0.15 -25.08 -13.26
CA GLY A 255 1.00 -26.00 -13.25
C GLY A 255 1.61 -26.21 -11.86
N CYS A 256 0.77 -26.40 -10.85
CA CYS A 256 1.14 -26.93 -9.54
C CYS A 256 0.50 -28.33 -9.39
N PRO A 257 1.20 -29.29 -8.77
CA PRO A 257 0.65 -30.62 -8.48
C PRO A 257 -0.48 -30.58 -7.46
#